data_AF-A0A5J6UJT0-F1
#
_entry.id   AF-A0A5J6UJT0-F1
#
_cell.length_a   1.000
_cell.length_b   1.000
_cell.length_c   1.000
_cell.angle_alpha   90.00
_cell.angle_beta   90.00
_cell.angle_gamma   90.00
#
_symmetry.space_group_name_H-M   'P 1'
#
loop_
_entity.id
_entity.type
_entity.pdbx_description
1 polymer ?
#
loop_
_entity_poly.entity_id
_entity_poly.type
_entity_poly.pdbx_seq_one_letter_code
_entity_poly.pdbx_strand_id
1 'polypeptide(L)'
;MLRRAGADQPVTAQQLSVLGSLEHGPRRMTELAAEHGVRLPTMTAQINRLERDELVERGRDGSDARVVTARLTAAGRDVLAAGRERRIGYLAERFAELTGEERAAVAAALPALDKLFSAG
;
A
#
# COMPACT_ATOMS: atom_id res chain seq x y z
N MET A 1 -0.15 -10.37 -9.22
CA MET A 1 1.12 -10.30 -9.97
C MET A 1 2.19 -9.50 -9.22
N LEU A 2 1.90 -8.30 -8.71
CA LEU A 2 2.87 -7.49 -7.93
C LEU A 2 3.33 -8.09 -6.58
N ARG A 3 2.59 -9.05 -6.00
CA ARG A 3 3.01 -9.74 -4.77
C ARG A 3 4.37 -10.44 -4.91
N ARG A 4 4.72 -10.89 -6.11
CA ARG A 4 5.99 -11.60 -6.38
C ARG A 4 7.20 -10.65 -6.40
N ALA A 5 6.99 -9.37 -6.68
CA ALA A 5 8.01 -8.32 -6.63
C ALA A 5 8.44 -7.92 -5.21
N GLY A 6 7.89 -8.59 -4.18
CA GLY A 6 8.12 -8.29 -2.78
C GLY A 6 8.86 -9.37 -2.00
N ALA A 7 9.44 -10.39 -2.66
CA ALA A 7 10.02 -11.56 -1.99
C ALA A 7 11.15 -11.22 -0.98
N ASP A 8 11.90 -10.14 -1.24
CA ASP A 8 13.01 -9.68 -0.38
C ASP A 8 12.69 -8.39 0.40
N GLN A 9 11.40 -8.09 0.59
CA GLN A 9 10.99 -6.90 1.34
C GLN A 9 10.85 -7.19 2.84
N PRO A 10 11.20 -6.23 3.71
CA PRO A 10 10.98 -6.37 5.15
C PRO A 10 9.49 -6.41 5.51
N VAL A 11 8.61 -6.06 4.58
CA VAL A 11 7.15 -6.05 4.75
C VAL A 11 6.45 -6.87 3.68
N THR A 12 5.35 -7.51 4.05
CA THR A 12 4.48 -8.21 3.10
C THR A 12 3.81 -7.23 2.15
N ALA A 13 3.33 -7.72 0.99
CA ALA A 13 2.57 -6.89 0.06
C ALA A 13 1.32 -6.24 0.69
N GLN A 14 0.66 -6.92 1.63
CA GLN A 14 -0.49 -6.36 2.36
C GLN A 14 -0.05 -5.22 3.29
N GLN A 15 1.02 -5.42 4.05
CA GLN A 15 1.59 -4.38 4.91
C GLN A 15 2.02 -3.15 4.10
N LEU A 16 2.69 -3.36 2.96
CA LEU A 16 3.07 -2.28 2.06
C LEU A 16 1.87 -1.54 1.48
N SER A 17 0.75 -2.24 1.23
CA SER A 17 -0.51 -1.60 0.85
C SER A 17 -1.05 -0.70 1.96
N VAL A 18 -1.02 -1.17 3.22
CA VAL A 18 -1.45 -0.38 4.38
C VAL A 18 -0.57 0.85 4.58
N LEU A 19 0.75 0.72 4.41
CA LEU A 19 1.67 1.87 4.43
C LEU A 19 1.31 2.89 3.35
N GLY A 20 0.97 2.43 2.14
CA GLY A 20 0.52 3.31 1.04
C GLY A 20 -0.73 4.12 1.38
N SER A 21 -1.70 3.53 2.07
CA SER A 21 -2.93 4.24 2.50
C SER A 21 -2.66 5.38 3.49
N LEU A 22 -1.48 5.39 4.12
CA LEU A 22 -1.04 6.38 5.11
C LEU A 22 -0.09 7.44 4.54
N GLU A 23 0.25 7.38 3.24
CA GLU A 23 1.22 8.26 2.58
C GLU A 23 0.85 9.75 2.70
N HIS A 24 -0.45 10.05 2.59
CA HIS A 24 -0.96 11.42 2.59
C HIS A 24 -1.35 11.94 3.98
N GLY A 25 -1.11 11.16 5.04
CA GLY A 25 -1.34 11.59 6.42
C GLY A 25 -1.99 10.53 7.32
N PRO A 26 -2.29 10.89 8.58
CA PRO A 26 -2.93 9.98 9.52
C PRO A 26 -4.32 9.56 9.04
N ARG A 27 -4.66 8.28 9.21
CA ARG A 27 -5.98 7.72 8.85
C ARG A 27 -6.62 7.01 10.04
N ARG A 28 -7.95 6.99 10.09
CA ARG A 28 -8.68 6.26 11.14
C ARG A 28 -8.57 4.76 10.91
N MET A 29 -8.47 3.99 11.99
CA MET A 29 -8.37 2.52 11.90
C MET A 29 -9.57 1.88 11.18
N THR A 30 -10.76 2.46 11.32
CA THR A 30 -12.00 2.02 10.66
C THR A 30 -11.99 2.28 9.16
N GLU A 31 -11.43 3.42 8.72
CA GLU A 31 -11.27 3.76 7.31
C GLU A 31 -10.27 2.82 6.64
N LEU A 32 -9.14 2.56 7.30
CA LEU A 32 -8.16 1.59 6.83
C LEU A 32 -8.77 0.20 6.71
N ALA A 33 -9.57 -0.24 7.70
CA ALA A 33 -10.24 -1.53 7.64
C ALA A 33 -11.19 -1.63 6.43
N ALA A 34 -12.00 -0.59 6.19
CA ALA A 34 -12.92 -0.52 5.06
C ALA A 34 -12.19 -0.51 3.71
N GLU A 35 -11.17 0.34 3.55
CA GLU A 35 -10.36 0.46 2.33
C GLU A 35 -9.69 -0.87 1.95
N HIS A 36 -9.22 -1.64 2.94
CA HIS A 36 -8.57 -2.92 2.73
C HIS A 36 -9.53 -4.11 2.71
N GLY A 37 -10.84 -3.88 2.82
CA GLY A 37 -11.85 -4.95 2.81
C GLY A 37 -11.73 -5.95 3.96
N VAL A 38 -11.20 -5.51 5.12
CA VAL A 38 -10.99 -6.36 6.30
C VAL A 38 -11.78 -5.86 7.50
N ARG A 39 -11.99 -6.73 8.49
CA ARG A 39 -12.57 -6.32 9.77
C ARG A 39 -11.55 -5.56 10.62
N LEU A 40 -12.05 -4.70 11.51
CA LEU A 40 -11.21 -3.88 12.39
C LEU A 40 -10.18 -4.70 13.21
N PRO A 41 -10.51 -5.86 13.82
CA PRO A 41 -9.50 -6.66 14.53
C PRO A 41 -8.33 -7.10 13.64
N THR A 42 -8.60 -7.43 12.38
CA THR A 42 -7.57 -7.77 11.38
C THR A 42 -6.69 -6.56 11.08
N MET A 43 -7.29 -5.38 10.89
CA MET A 43 -6.54 -4.14 10.67
C MET A 43 -5.69 -3.77 11.89
N THR A 44 -6.24 -3.90 13.10
CA THR A 44 -5.49 -3.71 14.36
C THR A 44 -4.29 -4.64 14.45
N ALA A 45 -4.42 -5.91 14.07
CA ALA A 45 -3.30 -6.84 14.04
C ALA A 45 -2.22 -6.47 13.01
N GLN A 46 -2.61 -5.91 11.85
CA GLN A 46 -1.66 -5.39 10.86
C GLN A 46 -0.90 -4.17 11.40
N ILE A 47 -1.61 -3.20 11.97
CA ILE A 47 -0.99 -2.01 12.55
C ILE A 47 -0.11 -2.38 13.74
N ASN A 48 -0.49 -3.33 14.59
CA ASN A 48 0.37 -3.85 15.68
C ASN A 48 1.69 -4.45 15.17
N ARG A 49 1.70 -5.06 13.98
CA ARG A 49 2.94 -5.56 13.37
C ARG A 49 3.81 -4.39 12.91
N LEU A 50 3.22 -3.49 12.12
CA LEU A 50 3.91 -2.32 11.59
C LEU A 50 4.44 -1.39 12.68
N GLU A 51 3.72 -1.26 13.80
CA GLU A 51 4.12 -0.44 14.96
C GLU A 51 5.29 -1.08 15.72
N ARG A 52 5.30 -2.41 15.85
CA ARG A 52 6.44 -3.15 16.42
C ARG A 52 7.70 -3.04 15.55
N ASP A 53 7.52 -2.92 14.24
CA ASP A 53 8.61 -2.71 13.28
C ASP A 53 8.96 -1.21 13.13
N GLU A 54 8.39 -0.33 13.97
CA GLU A 54 8.61 1.12 13.98
C GLU A 54 8.25 1.85 12.68
N LEU A 55 7.41 1.24 11.84
CA LEU A 55 7.01 1.78 10.53
C LEU A 55 5.77 2.68 10.62
N VAL A 56 4.94 2.48 11.65
CA VAL A 56 3.77 3.31 11.93
C VAL A 56 3.71 3.64 13.40
N GLU A 57 3.00 4.71 13.73
CA GLU A 57 2.67 5.08 15.10
C GLU A 57 1.18 5.40 15.20
N ARG A 58 0.60 5.05 16.35
CA ARG A 58 -0.80 5.38 16.64
C ARG A 58 -0.95 6.78 17.22
N GLY A 59 -2.05 7.41 16.83
CA GLY A 59 -2.47 8.69 17.36
C GLY A 59 -3.93 8.66 17.80
N ARG A 60 -4.40 9.85 18.18
CA ARG A 60 -5.82 10.13 18.39
C ARG A 60 -6.26 11.15 17.36
N ASP A 61 -7.51 11.08 16.95
CA ASP A 61 -8.11 12.09 16.08
C ASP A 61 -8.25 13.42 16.83
N GLY A 62 -7.91 14.53 16.17
CA GLY A 62 -7.96 15.87 16.78
C GLY A 62 -9.39 16.36 17.07
N SER A 63 -10.40 15.79 16.42
CA SER A 63 -11.81 16.11 16.61
C SER A 63 -12.53 15.20 17.60
N ASP A 64 -12.06 13.95 17.77
CA ASP A 64 -12.57 13.00 18.77
C ASP A 64 -11.45 12.11 19.30
N ALA A 65 -11.01 12.39 20.54
CA ALA A 65 -9.92 11.67 21.19
C ALA A 65 -10.19 10.17 21.39
N ARG A 66 -11.43 9.69 21.25
CA ARG A 66 -11.77 8.25 21.31
C ARG A 66 -11.40 7.51 20.03
N VAL A 67 -11.23 8.22 18.92
CA VAL A 67 -10.91 7.64 17.62
C VAL A 67 -9.40 7.41 17.52
N VAL A 68 -9.02 6.17 17.25
CA VAL A 68 -7.63 5.78 17.02
C VAL A 68 -7.26 6.01 15.56
N THR A 69 -6.13 6.68 15.36
CA THR A 69 -5.52 6.91 14.04
C THR A 69 -4.18 6.18 13.95
N ALA A 70 -3.72 5.95 12.72
CA ALA A 70 -2.35 5.51 12.44
C ALA A 70 -1.71 6.47 11.45
N ARG A 71 -0.39 6.69 11.56
CA ARG A 71 0.41 7.49 10.62
C ARG A 71 1.76 6.84 10.36
N LEU A 72 2.37 7.14 9.22
CA LEU A 72 3.73 6.69 8.91
C LEU A 72 4.78 7.41 9.77
N THR A 73 5.72 6.64 10.29
CA THR A 73 6.99 7.17 10.79
C THR A 73 7.90 7.55 9.62
N ALA A 74 9.10 8.09 9.90
CA ALA A 74 10.12 8.31 8.87
C ALA A 74 10.56 6.98 8.24
N ALA A 75 10.89 5.97 9.05
CA ALA A 75 11.26 4.64 8.59
C ALA A 75 10.15 3.98 7.75
N GLY A 76 8.87 4.16 8.14
CA GLY A 76 7.73 3.69 7.35
C GLY A 76 7.67 4.30 5.95
N ARG A 77 7.98 5.59 5.80
CA ARG A 77 8.06 6.26 4.49
C ARG A 77 9.19 5.70 3.65
N ASP A 78 10.36 5.45 4.24
CA ASP A 78 11.51 4.88 3.53
C ASP A 78 11.21 3.46 3.03
N VAL A 79 10.59 2.62 3.86
CA VAL A 79 10.14 1.28 3.47
C VAL A 79 9.11 1.33 2.35
N LEU A 80 8.15 2.26 2.42
CA LEU A 80 7.16 2.46 1.37
C LEU A 80 7.81 2.85 0.04
N ALA A 81 8.74 3.81 0.06
CA ALA A 81 9.48 4.28 -1.11
C ALA A 81 10.30 3.15 -1.75
N ALA A 82 11.10 2.43 -0.96
CA ALA A 82 11.88 1.28 -1.43
C ALA A 82 10.98 0.16 -1.98
N GLY A 83 9.83 -0.07 -1.35
CA GLY A 83 8.83 -1.03 -1.82
C GLY A 83 8.20 -0.63 -3.16
N ARG A 84 7.98 0.67 -3.39
CA ARG A 84 7.50 1.22 -4.67
C ARG A 84 8.55 1.09 -5.76
N GLU A 85 9.80 1.46 -5.48
CA GLU A 85 10.91 1.37 -6.42
C GLU A 85 11.13 -0.07 -6.92
N ARG A 86 11.16 -1.05 -6.00
CA ARG A 86 11.28 -2.47 -6.38
C ARG A 86 10.12 -2.95 -7.26
N ARG A 87 8.89 -2.53 -6.98
CA ARG A 87 7.73 -2.89 -7.82
C ARG A 87 7.84 -2.27 -9.21
N ILE A 88 8.31 -1.03 -9.31
CA ILE A 88 8.56 -0.36 -10.59
C ILE A 88 9.66 -1.08 -11.36
N GLY A 89 10.80 -1.39 -10.72
CA GLY A 89 11.90 -2.12 -11.33
C GLY A 89 11.47 -3.49 -11.86
N TYR A 90 10.77 -4.27 -11.03
CA TYR A 90 10.22 -5.57 -11.45
C TYR A 90 9.30 -5.43 -12.67
N LEU A 91 8.39 -4.45 -12.68
CA LEU A 91 7.53 -4.23 -13.84
C LEU A 91 8.36 -3.80 -15.06
N ALA A 92 9.31 -2.89 -14.91
CA ALA A 92 10.15 -2.41 -16.00
C ALA A 92 10.91 -3.56 -16.69
N GLU A 93 11.47 -4.49 -15.91
CA GLU A 93 12.10 -5.72 -16.44
C GLU A 93 11.10 -6.57 -17.24
N ARG A 94 9.90 -6.80 -16.70
CA ARG A 94 8.85 -7.55 -17.40
C ARG A 94 8.39 -6.85 -18.68
N PHE A 95 8.29 -5.53 -18.67
CA PHE A 95 7.93 -4.74 -19.84
C PHE A 95 9.04 -4.74 -20.89
N ALA A 96 10.31 -4.81 -20.49
CA ALA A 96 11.44 -4.87 -21.41
C ALA A 96 11.38 -6.11 -22.33
N GLU A 97 10.82 -7.22 -21.84
CA GLU A 97 10.65 -8.47 -22.60
C GLU A 97 9.46 -8.47 -23.58
N LEU A 98 8.55 -7.49 -23.50
CA LEU A 98 7.38 -7.45 -24.37
C LEU A 98 7.73 -6.96 -25.78
N THR A 99 7.08 -7.50 -26.79
CA THR A 99 7.10 -6.94 -28.14
C THR A 99 6.44 -5.55 -28.18
N GLY A 100 6.63 -4.81 -29.28
CA GLY A 100 5.95 -3.52 -29.46
C GLY A 100 4.42 -3.65 -29.44
N GLU A 101 3.88 -4.71 -30.04
CA GLU A 101 2.44 -4.99 -30.08
C GLU A 101 1.86 -5.30 -28.70
N GLU A 102 2.55 -6.13 -27.90
CA GLU A 102 2.13 -6.45 -26.53
C GLU A 102 2.17 -5.20 -25.64
N ARG A 103 3.20 -4.34 -25.76
CA ARG A 103 3.24 -3.06 -25.03
C ARG A 103 2.09 -2.16 -25.41
N ALA A 104 1.75 -2.07 -26.70
CA ALA A 104 0.62 -1.29 -27.19
C ALA A 104 -0.71 -1.83 -26.65
N ALA A 105 -0.89 -3.16 -26.61
CA ALA A 105 -2.08 -3.79 -26.05
C ALA A 105 -2.22 -3.52 -24.54
N VAL A 106 -1.14 -3.61 -23.77
CA VAL A 106 -1.14 -3.27 -22.34
C VAL A 106 -1.49 -1.80 -22.13
N ALA A 107 -0.88 -0.88 -22.89
CA ALA A 107 -1.16 0.55 -22.80
C ALA A 107 -2.64 0.87 -23.12
N ALA A 108 -3.20 0.22 -24.14
CA ALA A 108 -4.61 0.38 -24.53
C ALA A 108 -5.58 -0.13 -23.45
N ALA A 109 -5.18 -1.10 -22.63
CA ALA A 109 -6.00 -1.62 -21.53
C ALA A 109 -5.99 -0.74 -20.28
N LEU A 110 -4.95 0.08 -20.06
CA LEU A 110 -4.79 0.89 -18.84
C LEU A 110 -6.00 1.78 -18.50
N PRO A 111 -6.62 2.51 -19.44
CA PRO A 111 -7.79 3.33 -19.12
C PRO A 111 -9.00 2.53 -18.64
N ALA A 112 -9.17 1.30 -19.14
CA ALA A 112 -10.25 0.43 -18.68
C ALA A 112 -9.97 -0.13 -17.28
N LEU A 113 -8.71 -0.50 -17.01
CA LEU A 113 -8.28 -0.91 -15.69
C LEU A 113 -8.43 0.21 -14.66
N ASP A 114 -8.05 1.44 -15.01
CA ASP A 114 -8.22 2.61 -14.14
C ASP A 114 -9.69 2.78 -13.76
N LYS A 115 -10.62 2.77 -14.74
CA LYS A 115 -12.07 2.83 -14.48
C LYS A 115 -12.58 1.73 -13.54
N LEU A 116 -12.01 0.52 -13.60
CA LEU A 116 -12.40 -0.58 -12.70
C LEU A 116 -11.95 -0.34 -11.25
N PHE A 117 -10.84 0.38 -11.05
CA PHE A 117 -10.23 0.59 -9.73
C PHE A 117 -10.46 1.99 -9.14
N SER A 118 -10.85 2.99 -9.95
CA SER A 118 -11.25 4.33 -9.50
C SER A 118 -12.72 4.40 -9.10
N ALA A 119 -13.53 3.36 -9.38
CA ALA A 119 -14.92 3.27 -8.94
C ALA A 119 -14.98 2.87 -7.46
N GLY A 120 -14.83 3.87 -6.58
CA GLY A 120 -15.06 3.80 -5.14
C GLY A 120 -15.74 5.07 -4.66
#